data_AF-A0A2H0Y2S2-F1
#
_entry.id   AF-A0A2H0Y2S2-F1
#
_cell.length_a   1.000
_cell.length_b   1.000
_cell.length_c   1.000
_cell.angle_alpha   90.00
_cell.angle_beta   90.00
_cell.angle_gamma   90.00
#
_symmetry.space_group_name_H-M   'P 1'
#
loop_
_entity.id
_entity.type
_entity.pdbx_description
1 polymer ?
#
loop_
_entity_poly.entity_id
_entity_poly.type
_entity_poly.pdbx_seq_one_letter_code
_entity_poly.pdbx_strand_id
1 'polypeptide(L)'
;MQHALRVGFSFGLTSGVITTLGLMIGLHSGTHSKLAVIGGILTIAVADAFSDALGIHIAEESKNEHTHRGVWLATCFTFLFKFCFALTFIVPVLLFPLDVAMLVSIGWGLLLLGVLSFRIGKESNGNRWAVVGEHLLIALLVILITHFVGDGIAAVFD
;
A
#
# COMPACT_ATOMS: atom_id res chain seq x y z
N MET A 1 -1.13 22.85 -6.84
CA MET A 1 -2.24 21.88 -6.64
C MET A 1 -1.97 20.56 -7.34
N GLN A 2 -1.61 20.55 -8.64
CA GLN A 2 -1.29 19.33 -9.38
C GLN A 2 -0.12 18.53 -8.77
N HIS A 3 0.95 19.19 -8.31
CA HIS A 3 2.07 18.53 -7.63
C HIS A 3 1.64 17.77 -6.36
N ALA A 4 1.01 18.47 -5.41
CA ALA A 4 0.52 17.89 -4.16
C ALA A 4 -0.41 16.69 -4.38
N LEU A 5 -1.32 16.78 -5.36
CA LEU A 5 -2.20 15.67 -5.74
C LEU A 5 -1.40 14.48 -6.28
N ARG A 6 -0.44 14.73 -7.19
CA ARG A 6 0.37 13.67 -7.80
C ARG A 6 1.24 12.95 -6.77
N VAL A 7 1.87 13.70 -5.86
CA VAL A 7 2.65 13.13 -4.75
C VAL A 7 1.75 12.27 -3.86
N GLY A 8 0.68 12.86 -3.33
CA GLY A 8 -0.21 12.14 -2.41
C GLY A 8 -0.87 10.92 -3.05
N PHE A 9 -1.28 11.00 -4.32
CA PHE A 9 -1.87 9.87 -5.04
C PHE A 9 -0.87 8.75 -5.29
N SER A 10 0.28 9.07 -5.88
CA SER A 10 1.26 8.04 -6.28
C SER A 10 1.86 7.35 -5.06
N PHE A 11 2.19 8.13 -4.03
CA PHE A 11 2.71 7.61 -2.78
C PHE A 11 1.65 6.86 -1.99
N GLY A 12 0.47 7.45 -1.79
CA GLY A 12 -0.61 6.84 -1.00
C GLY A 12 -1.13 5.53 -1.61
N LEU A 13 -1.26 5.44 -2.94
CA LEU A 13 -1.63 4.20 -3.62
C LEU A 13 -0.53 3.13 -3.45
N THR A 14 0.72 3.47 -3.76
CA THR A 14 1.83 2.51 -3.70
C THR A 14 2.03 1.96 -2.29
N SER A 15 2.11 2.86 -1.31
CA SER A 15 2.28 2.53 0.10
C SER A 15 1.08 1.76 0.65
N GLY A 16 -0.15 2.22 0.36
CA GLY A 16 -1.37 1.54 0.78
C GLY A 16 -1.48 0.12 0.21
N VAL A 17 -1.10 -0.09 -1.05
CA VAL A 17 -1.12 -1.43 -1.66
C VAL A 17 -0.07 -2.36 -1.04
N ILE A 18 1.19 -1.92 -1.00
CA ILE A 18 2.30 -2.79 -0.59
C ILE A 18 2.19 -3.15 0.90
N THR A 19 1.95 -2.17 1.76
CA THR A 19 1.88 -2.40 3.21
C THR A 19 0.67 -3.26 3.58
N THR A 20 -0.51 -2.98 3.01
CA THR A 20 -1.71 -3.77 3.32
C THR A 20 -1.59 -5.19 2.80
N LEU A 21 -1.07 -5.42 1.58
CA LEU A 21 -0.81 -6.77 1.10
C LEU A 21 0.20 -7.52 1.97
N GLY A 22 1.33 -6.89 2.27
CA GLY A 22 2.36 -7.50 3.12
C GLY A 22 1.81 -7.94 4.47
N LEU A 23 1.07 -7.04 5.14
CA LEU A 23 0.43 -7.33 6.43
C LEU A 23 -0.60 -8.46 6.33
N MET A 24 -1.53 -8.38 5.36
CA MET A 24 -2.59 -9.37 5.21
C MET A 24 -2.03 -10.78 4.97
N ILE A 25 -1.02 -10.90 4.12
CA ILE A 25 -0.39 -12.18 3.80
C ILE A 25 0.35 -12.74 5.00
N GLY A 26 1.12 -11.92 5.72
CA GLY A 26 1.82 -12.38 6.93
C GLY A 26 0.87 -12.76 8.06
N LEU A 27 -0.24 -12.04 8.22
CA LEU A 27 -1.27 -12.41 9.21
C LEU A 27 -2.03 -13.67 8.80
N HIS A 28 -2.34 -13.83 7.51
CA HIS A 28 -3.00 -15.04 7.00
C HIS A 28 -2.12 -16.26 7.21
N SER A 29 -0.83 -16.18 6.85
CA SER A 29 0.09 -17.32 6.99
C SER A 29 0.40 -17.64 8.46
N GLY A 30 0.55 -16.62 9.31
CA GLY A 30 0.86 -16.83 10.72
C GLY A 30 -0.33 -17.20 11.62
N THR A 31 -1.58 -17.03 11.17
CA THR A 31 -2.75 -17.22 12.06
C THR A 31 -3.94 -17.96 11.44
N HIS A 32 -4.03 -18.00 10.11
CA HIS A 32 -5.23 -18.41 9.37
C HIS A 32 -6.54 -17.73 9.83
N SER A 33 -6.45 -16.60 10.55
CA SER A 33 -7.57 -15.96 11.22
C SER A 33 -8.10 -14.79 10.41
N LYS A 34 -9.34 -14.92 9.93
CA LYS A 34 -10.06 -13.83 9.25
C LYS A 34 -10.20 -12.60 10.15
N LEU A 35 -10.36 -12.79 11.46
CA LEU A 35 -10.42 -11.70 12.43
C LEU A 35 -9.10 -10.94 12.50
N ALA A 36 -7.97 -11.66 12.57
CA ALA A 36 -6.64 -11.04 12.60
C ALA A 36 -6.39 -10.22 11.34
N VAL A 37 -6.71 -10.77 10.17
CA VAL A 37 -6.55 -10.07 8.89
C VAL A 37 -7.42 -8.81 8.81
N ILE A 38 -8.71 -8.87 9.18
CA ILE A 38 -9.59 -7.69 9.18
C ILE A 38 -9.09 -6.63 10.17
N GLY A 39 -8.71 -7.05 11.38
CA GLY A 39 -8.14 -6.16 12.39
C GLY A 39 -6.86 -5.49 11.89
N GLY A 40 -5.98 -6.26 11.24
CA GLY A 40 -4.75 -5.76 10.61
C GLY A 40 -5.03 -4.70 9.55
N ILE A 41 -5.92 -4.97 8.59
CA ILE A 41 -6.27 -4.01 7.53
C ILE A 41 -6.80 -2.70 8.13
N LEU A 42 -7.76 -2.78 9.04
CA LEU A 42 -8.41 -1.58 9.60
C LEU A 42 -7.45 -0.75 10.44
N THR A 43 -6.65 -1.41 11.29
CA THR A 43 -5.69 -0.71 12.16
C THR A 43 -4.57 -0.08 11.36
N ILE A 44 -4.00 -0.80 10.39
CA ILE A 44 -2.92 -0.24 9.55
C ILE A 44 -3.45 0.86 8.62
N ALA A 45 -4.65 0.72 8.07
CA ALA A 45 -5.26 1.76 7.23
C ALA A 45 -5.34 3.10 7.95
N VAL A 46 -5.61 3.11 9.26
CA VAL A 46 -5.66 4.34 10.06
C VAL A 46 -4.24 4.78 10.47
N ALA A 47 -3.53 3.94 11.20
CA ALA A 47 -2.26 4.32 11.83
C ALA A 47 -1.20 4.68 10.77
N ASP A 48 -1.09 3.85 9.74
CA ASP A 48 -0.06 3.98 8.71
C ASP A 48 -0.41 5.09 7.69
N ALA A 49 -1.69 5.40 7.48
CA ALA A 49 -2.09 6.56 6.67
C ALA A 49 -1.75 7.88 7.36
N PHE A 50 -1.96 7.99 8.68
CA PHE A 50 -1.54 9.17 9.43
C PHE A 50 -0.01 9.31 9.48
N SER A 51 0.70 8.20 9.72
CA SER A 51 2.17 8.16 9.74
C SER A 51 2.77 8.67 8.43
N ASP A 52 2.30 8.13 7.30
CA ASP A 52 2.78 8.52 5.97
C ASP A 52 2.38 9.94 5.58
N ALA A 53 1.18 10.38 5.95
CA ALA A 53 0.74 11.75 5.69
C ALA A 53 1.64 12.75 6.42
N LEU A 54 1.97 12.48 7.69
CA LEU A 54 2.91 13.29 8.45
C LEU A 54 4.34 13.20 7.86
N GLY A 55 4.78 12.02 7.42
CA GLY A 55 6.06 11.85 6.75
C GLY A 55 6.18 12.71 5.49
N ILE A 56 5.14 12.74 4.65
CA ILE A 56 5.07 13.61 3.47
C ILE A 56 4.97 15.08 3.87
N HIS A 57 4.23 15.43 4.94
CA HIS A 57 4.16 16.80 5.45
C HIS A 57 5.56 17.34 5.76
N ILE A 58 6.32 16.61 6.58
CA ILE A 58 7.67 16.99 7.00
C ILE A 58 8.63 17.01 5.79
N ALA A 59 8.52 16.03 4.88
CA ALA A 59 9.33 15.99 3.67
C ALA A 59 9.08 17.19 2.74
N GLU A 60 7.83 17.64 2.62
CA GLU A 60 7.47 18.81 1.80
C GLU A 60 7.80 20.14 2.48
N GLU A 61 7.64 20.23 3.81
CA GLU A 61 8.03 21.40 4.60
C GLU A 61 9.55 21.62 4.58
N SER A 62 10.34 20.55 4.71
CA SER A 62 11.80 20.61 4.70
C SER A 62 12.41 21.10 3.38
N LYS A 63 11.69 20.98 2.26
CA LYS A 63 12.15 21.47 0.96
C LYS A 63 12.15 23.00 0.88
N ASN A 64 11.38 23.70 1.72
CA ASN A 64 11.25 25.17 1.71
C ASN A 64 10.90 25.82 0.35
N GLU A 65 10.47 25.02 -0.63
CA GLU A 65 10.09 25.44 -1.98
C GLU A 65 8.57 25.58 -2.15
N HIS A 66 7.80 24.96 -1.25
CA HIS A 66 6.34 24.88 -1.36
C HIS A 66 5.64 25.79 -0.34
N THR A 67 4.52 26.37 -0.77
CA THR A 67 3.67 27.16 0.13
C THR A 67 3.09 26.27 1.23
N HIS A 68 2.86 26.84 2.42
CA HIS A 68 2.23 26.15 3.55
C HIS A 68 0.91 25.44 3.14
N ARG A 69 0.10 26.10 2.29
CA ARG A 69 -1.12 25.50 1.73
C ARG A 69 -0.82 24.27 0.85
N GLY A 70 0.26 24.30 0.07
CA GLY A 70 0.71 23.18 -0.75
C GLY A 70 1.12 21.96 0.07
N VAL A 71 1.86 22.17 1.17
CA VAL A 71 2.28 21.12 2.11
C VAL A 71 1.07 20.42 2.73
N TRP A 72 0.11 21.20 3.23
CA TRP A 72 -1.14 20.65 3.80
C TRP A 72 -1.99 19.90 2.76
N LEU A 73 -2.04 20.37 1.52
CA LEU A 73 -2.71 19.64 0.44
C LEU A 73 -2.03 18.30 0.17
N ALA A 74 -0.69 18.24 0.12
CA ALA A 74 0.04 16.99 -0.07
C ALA A 74 -0.23 16.01 1.08
N THR A 75 -0.21 16.52 2.32
CA THR A 75 -0.55 15.77 3.54
C THR A 75 -1.94 15.15 3.47
N CYS A 76 -2.96 15.97 3.16
CA CYS A 76 -4.35 15.53 3.09
C CYS A 76 -4.57 14.50 1.96
N PHE A 77 -3.96 14.73 0.79
CA PHE A 77 -4.05 13.77 -0.31
C PHE A 77 -3.35 12.45 0.02
N THR A 78 -2.15 12.49 0.62
CA THR A 78 -1.46 11.27 1.07
C THR A 78 -2.32 10.47 2.03
N PHE A 79 -2.86 11.12 3.07
CA PHE A 79 -3.76 10.47 4.03
C PHE A 79 -4.95 9.82 3.32
N LEU A 80 -5.68 10.62 2.52
CA LEU A 80 -6.91 10.17 1.89
C LEU A 80 -6.67 9.00 0.94
N PHE A 81 -5.68 9.11 0.05
CA PHE A 81 -5.40 8.04 -0.90
C PHE A 81 -4.91 6.78 -0.19
N LYS A 82 -3.98 6.90 0.77
CA LYS A 82 -3.49 5.73 1.50
C LYS A 82 -4.60 5.03 2.28
N PHE A 83 -5.40 5.79 3.03
CA PHE A 83 -6.54 5.27 3.78
C PHE A 83 -7.55 4.58 2.86
N CYS A 84 -7.99 5.26 1.79
CA CYS A 84 -9.01 4.71 0.90
C CYS A 84 -8.50 3.47 0.14
N PHE A 85 -7.27 3.47 -0.35
CA PHE A 85 -6.72 2.30 -1.05
C PHE A 85 -6.51 1.10 -0.10
N ALA A 86 -6.00 1.33 1.11
CA ALA A 86 -5.89 0.29 2.12
C ALA A 86 -7.25 -0.35 2.44
N LEU A 87 -8.31 0.48 2.58
CA LEU A 87 -9.66 -0.02 2.81
C LEU A 87 -10.23 -0.86 1.66
N THR A 88 -9.76 -0.69 0.41
CA THR A 88 -10.26 -1.54 -0.70
C THR A 88 -9.96 -3.02 -0.47
N PHE A 89 -8.90 -3.35 0.28
CA PHE A 89 -8.51 -4.73 0.58
C PHE A 89 -9.41 -5.43 1.60
N ILE A 90 -10.27 -4.69 2.32
CA ILE A 90 -11.28 -5.32 3.17
C ILE A 90 -12.37 -6.00 2.33
N VAL A 91 -12.63 -5.51 1.12
CA VAL A 91 -13.74 -5.96 0.28
C VAL A 91 -13.60 -7.44 -0.10
N PRO A 92 -12.45 -7.92 -0.63
CA PRO A 92 -12.26 -9.34 -0.89
C PRO A 92 -12.41 -10.21 0.37
N VAL A 93 -11.89 -9.75 1.51
CA VAL A 93 -11.94 -10.50 2.78
C VAL A 93 -13.38 -10.65 3.28
N LEU A 94 -14.23 -9.64 3.09
CA LEU A 94 -15.63 -9.72 3.49
C LEU A 94 -16.46 -10.62 2.55
N LEU A 95 -16.16 -10.60 1.24
CA LEU A 95 -16.95 -11.30 0.22
C LEU A 95 -16.58 -12.77 0.03
N PHE A 96 -15.32 -13.15 0.28
CA PHE A 96 -14.81 -14.49 -0.05
C PHE A 96 -14.29 -15.25 1.19
N PRO A 97 -14.14 -16.59 1.08
CA PRO A 97 -13.32 -17.37 2.01
C PRO A 97 -11.88 -16.84 2.05
N LEU A 98 -11.18 -17.00 3.17
CA LEU A 98 -9.92 -16.30 3.43
C LEU A 98 -8.84 -16.57 2.36
N ASP A 99 -8.66 -17.82 1.94
CA ASP A 99 -7.64 -18.18 0.94
C ASP A 99 -7.95 -17.57 -0.43
N VAL A 100 -9.22 -17.60 -0.83
CA VAL A 100 -9.70 -16.97 -2.07
C VAL A 100 -9.55 -15.44 -1.97
N ALA A 101 -9.87 -14.86 -0.81
CA ALA A 101 -9.72 -13.43 -0.56
C ALA A 101 -8.26 -12.98 -0.68
N MET A 102 -7.28 -13.79 -0.25
CA MET A 102 -5.86 -13.47 -0.41
C MET A 102 -5.46 -13.43 -1.88
N LEU A 103 -5.86 -14.43 -2.68
CA LEU A 103 -5.57 -14.47 -4.11
C LEU A 103 -6.20 -13.28 -4.86
N VAL A 104 -7.47 -12.96 -4.57
CA VAL A 104 -8.15 -11.79 -5.16
C VAL A 104 -7.47 -10.50 -4.74
N SER A 105 -7.05 -10.38 -3.47
CA SER A 105 -6.35 -9.21 -2.95
C SER A 105 -4.99 -9.00 -3.64
N ILE A 106 -4.21 -10.07 -3.81
CA ILE A 106 -2.93 -10.02 -4.56
C ILE A 106 -3.19 -9.53 -5.98
N GLY A 107 -4.15 -10.13 -6.69
CA GLY A 107 -4.50 -9.71 -8.04
C GLY A 107 -4.93 -8.24 -8.12
N TRP A 108 -5.75 -7.78 -7.16
CA TRP A 108 -6.19 -6.40 -7.06
C TRP A 108 -5.04 -5.42 -6.81
N GLY A 109 -4.15 -5.72 -5.86
CA GLY A 109 -3.02 -4.86 -5.55
C GLY A 109 -1.99 -4.79 -6.68
N LEU A 110 -1.67 -5.92 -7.32
CA LEU A 110 -0.79 -5.94 -8.49
C LEU A 110 -1.41 -5.17 -9.67
N LEU A 111 -2.73 -5.23 -9.85
CA LEU A 111 -3.42 -4.44 -10.87
C LEU A 111 -3.35 -2.95 -10.58
N LEU A 112 -3.65 -2.52 -9.34
CA LEU A 112 -3.56 -1.12 -8.94
C LEU A 112 -2.14 -0.57 -9.12
N LEU A 113 -1.14 -1.30 -8.64
CA LEU A 113 0.26 -0.92 -8.73
C LEU A 113 0.74 -0.92 -10.19
N GLY A 114 0.36 -1.93 -10.98
CA GLY A 114 0.70 -2.02 -12.39
C GLY A 114 0.12 -0.86 -13.21
N VAL A 115 -1.15 -0.51 -12.99
CA VAL A 115 -1.80 0.65 -13.66
C VAL A 115 -1.11 1.96 -13.27
N LEU A 116 -0.81 2.17 -12.00
CA LEU A 116 -0.08 3.37 -11.55
C LEU A 116 1.32 3.43 -12.19
N SER A 117 2.06 2.34 -12.12
CA SER A 117 3.44 2.24 -12.61
C SER A 117 3.52 2.47 -14.11
N PHE A 118 2.55 1.95 -14.87
CA PHE A 118 2.46 2.18 -16.31
C PHE A 118 2.22 3.67 -16.64
N ARG A 119 1.38 4.35 -15.84
CA ARG A 119 1.13 5.80 -15.99
C ARG A 119 2.37 6.62 -15.65
N ILE A 120 3.07 6.31 -14.56
CA ILE A 120 4.31 7.00 -14.17
C ILE A 120 5.40 6.78 -15.21
N GLY A 121 5.59 5.54 -15.66
CA GLY A 121 6.56 5.19 -16.70
C GLY A 121 6.29 5.86 -18.04
N LYS A 122 5.05 6.31 -18.31
CA LYS A 122 4.73 7.10 -19.51
C LYS A 122 5.22 8.55 -19.42
N GLU A 123 5.30 9.09 -18.21
CA GLU A 123 5.77 10.45 -17.95
C GLU A 123 7.30 10.53 -17.81
N SER A 124 7.92 9.43 -17.40
CA SER A 124 9.37 9.22 -17.50
C SER A 124 9.74 8.93 -18.96
N ASN A 125 10.78 9.58 -19.51
CA ASN A 125 11.31 9.27 -20.86
C ASN A 125 11.91 7.84 -21.01
N GLY A 126 11.71 6.97 -20.02
CA GLY A 126 12.21 5.60 -19.97
C GLY A 126 11.23 4.54 -20.50
N ASN A 127 11.63 3.28 -20.38
CA ASN A 127 10.79 2.13 -20.76
C ASN A 127 9.70 1.90 -19.71
N ARG A 128 8.43 2.12 -20.09
CA ARG A 128 7.24 1.92 -19.23
C ARG A 128 7.20 0.54 -18.58
N TRP A 129 7.59 -0.49 -19.32
CA TRP A 129 7.54 -1.87 -18.86
C TRP A 129 8.63 -2.18 -17.83
N ALA A 130 9.76 -1.46 -17.87
CA ALA A 130 10.80 -1.59 -16.86
C ALA A 130 10.29 -1.10 -15.50
N VAL A 131 9.68 0.10 -15.45
CA VAL A 131 9.10 0.66 -14.21
C VAL A 131 8.01 -0.24 -13.62
N VAL A 132 7.11 -0.76 -14.48
CA VAL A 132 6.10 -1.73 -14.05
C VAL A 132 6.75 -2.99 -13.47
N GLY A 133 7.76 -3.53 -14.16
CA GLY A 133 8.49 -4.71 -13.70
C GLY A 133 9.16 -4.50 -12.34
N GLU A 134 9.82 -3.37 -12.13
CA GLU A 134 10.47 -3.02 -10.85
C GLU A 134 9.47 -2.96 -9.70
N HIS A 135 8.38 -2.22 -9.86
CA HIS A 135 7.39 -2.06 -8.79
C HIS A 135 6.66 -3.37 -8.48
N LEU A 136 6.29 -4.16 -9.50
CA LEU A 136 5.66 -5.47 -9.29
C LEU A 136 6.64 -6.45 -8.64
N LEU A 137 7.93 -6.42 -9.02
CA LEU A 137 8.95 -7.25 -8.38
C LEU A 137 9.08 -6.92 -6.89
N ILE A 138 9.13 -5.64 -6.53
CA ILE A 138 9.17 -5.22 -5.12
C ILE A 138 7.92 -5.71 -4.38
N ALA A 139 6.73 -5.56 -4.96
CA ALA A 139 5.49 -6.04 -4.35
C ALA A 139 5.51 -7.56 -4.13
N LEU A 140 5.98 -8.34 -5.11
CA LEU A 140 6.13 -9.79 -4.99
C LEU A 140 7.15 -10.19 -3.92
N LEU A 141 8.26 -9.47 -3.81
CA LEU A 141 9.24 -9.69 -2.74
C LEU A 141 8.63 -9.43 -1.36
N VAL A 142 7.88 -8.35 -1.19
CA VAL A 142 7.18 -8.06 0.06
C VAL A 142 6.22 -9.18 0.42
N ILE A 143 5.37 -9.63 -0.53
CA ILE A 143 4.43 -10.74 -0.32
C ILE A 143 5.17 -12.02 0.11
N LEU A 144 6.26 -12.36 -0.58
CA LEU A 144 7.02 -13.58 -0.30
C LEU A 144 7.67 -13.53 1.09
N ILE A 145 8.31 -12.40 1.42
CA ILE A 145 8.99 -12.22 2.70
C ILE A 145 7.97 -12.25 3.84
N THR A 146 6.86 -11.53 3.74
CA THR A 146 5.88 -11.50 4.83
C THR A 146 5.17 -12.83 5.01
N HIS A 147 4.94 -13.59 3.94
CA HIS A 147 4.43 -14.96 4.02
C HIS A 147 5.32 -15.85 4.90
N PHE A 148 6.62 -15.92 4.58
CA PHE A 148 7.57 -16.74 5.34
C PHE A 148 7.81 -16.22 6.76
N VAL A 149 7.76 -14.91 6.98
CA VAL A 149 7.80 -14.34 8.33
C VAL A 149 6.59 -14.80 9.14
N GLY A 150 5.38 -14.78 8.56
CA GLY A 150 4.18 -15.26 9.23
C GLY A 150 4.25 -16.76 9.55
N ASP A 151 4.65 -17.59 8.59
CA ASP A 151 4.87 -19.04 8.81
C ASP A 151 5.89 -19.30 9.90
N GLY A 152 6.99 -18.53 9.91
CA GLY A 152 8.04 -18.63 10.92
C GLY A 152 7.55 -18.25 12.32
N ILE A 153 6.66 -17.26 12.43
CA ILE A 153 6.00 -16.92 13.70
C ILE A 153 5.09 -18.07 14.15
N ALA A 154 4.24 -18.60 13.28
CA ALA A 154 3.37 -19.73 13.62
C ALA A 154 4.20 -20.95 14.08
N ALA A 155 5.26 -21.31 13.34
CA ALA A 155 6.09 -22.46 13.68
C ALA A 155 6.79 -22.37 15.06
N VAL A 156 6.98 -21.16 15.60
CA VAL A 156 7.65 -20.94 16.89
C VAL A 156 6.64 -20.75 18.03
N PHE A 157 5.46 -20.19 17.76
CA PHE A 157 4.53 -19.71 18.78
C PHE A 157 3.14 -20.37 18.78
N ASP A 158 2.83 -21.24 17.80
CA ASP A 158 1.61 -22.06 17.73
C ASP A 158 1.85 -23.48 18.32
#